data_AF-A0A5Q4DGJ1-F1
#
_entry.id   AF-A0A5Q4DGJ1-F1
#
_cell.length_a   1.000
_cell.length_b   1.000
_cell.length_c   1.000
_cell.angle_alpha   90.00
_cell.angle_beta   90.00
_cell.angle_gamma   90.00
#
_symmetry.space_group_name_H-M   'P 1'
#
loop_
_entity.id
_entity.type
_entity.pdbx_description
1 polymer ?
#
loop_
_entity_poly.entity_id
_entity_poly.type
_entity_poly.pdbx_seq_one_letter_code
_entity_poly.pdbx_strand_id
1 'polypeptide(L)'
;MTRQLLIGGATLAVLGGVAFSGTLTVTAAEQAPEWSLNATAIEACSCPMFCQCYFNTEPAAHVGHNHDHAHDHDHADGEAEHYCRFNMAWEVNNGHHGATDLTGARFWVAGDLGNTWEDGVVDWSVVHFDPTVSPQQRDGILQVLGSLFPVEWVSFEVGEELPIEWEANADRAVATLDGGAAAEVRLVRAPQAMSEGPPVLENIQYWAAPRHDGFVMMPNEVEAYR
;
A
#
# COMPACT_ATOMS: atom_id res chain seq x y z
N MET A 1 -47.40 60.25 -65.56
CA MET A 1 -46.28 59.82 -64.69
C MET A 1 -46.46 60.62 -63.41
N THR A 2 -46.81 60.05 -62.26
CA THR A 2 -45.88 59.32 -61.36
C THR A 2 -46.69 58.56 -60.29
N ARG A 3 -46.21 57.34 -59.96
CA ARG A 3 -46.69 56.35 -58.98
C ARG A 3 -46.24 56.72 -57.54
N GLN A 4 -47.11 56.56 -56.52
CA GLN A 4 -47.08 55.53 -55.43
C GLN A 4 -45.89 55.61 -54.44
N LEU A 5 -45.90 55.22 -53.15
CA LEU A 5 -46.84 54.81 -52.07
C LEU A 5 -45.94 54.80 -50.77
N LEU A 6 -46.41 55.17 -49.56
CA LEU A 6 -46.74 54.31 -48.38
C LEU A 6 -45.56 53.40 -47.84
N ILE A 7 -45.24 53.14 -46.56
CA ILE A 7 -45.93 53.06 -45.23
C ILE A 7 -44.88 52.89 -44.08
N GLY A 8 -45.21 53.42 -42.88
CA GLY A 8 -45.09 52.77 -41.54
C GLY A 8 -43.72 52.71 -40.85
N GLY A 9 -43.54 52.84 -39.53
CA GLY A 9 -44.42 52.89 -38.35
C GLY A 9 -43.76 52.05 -37.23
N ALA A 10 -43.44 52.60 -36.05
CA ALA A 10 -43.10 51.82 -34.85
C ALA A 10 -43.18 52.65 -33.56
N THR A 11 -43.99 52.17 -32.62
CA THR A 11 -44.29 52.74 -31.29
C THR A 11 -43.41 52.06 -30.24
N LEU A 12 -42.88 52.83 -29.29
CA LEU A 12 -42.01 52.39 -28.19
C LEU A 12 -42.85 51.80 -27.04
N ALA A 13 -42.50 50.61 -26.53
CA ALA A 13 -43.05 50.03 -25.30
C ALA A 13 -41.93 49.59 -24.37
N VAL A 14 -41.97 50.09 -23.13
CA VAL A 14 -41.03 49.81 -22.03
C VAL A 14 -41.53 48.60 -21.25
N LEU A 15 -40.67 47.60 -21.03
CA LEU A 15 -40.88 46.49 -20.09
C LEU A 15 -39.68 46.42 -19.13
N GLY A 16 -39.97 46.59 -17.83
CA GLY A 16 -39.01 46.42 -16.74
C GLY A 16 -38.80 44.93 -16.42
N GLY A 17 -37.54 44.52 -16.30
CA GLY A 17 -37.13 43.20 -15.84
C GLY A 17 -36.54 43.26 -14.42
N VAL A 18 -37.08 42.44 -13.53
CA VAL A 18 -36.61 42.20 -12.17
C VAL A 18 -35.35 41.32 -12.24
N ALA A 19 -34.22 41.79 -11.71
CA ALA A 19 -32.98 41.01 -11.64
C ALA A 19 -32.94 40.18 -10.35
N PHE A 20 -33.10 38.86 -10.47
CA PHE A 20 -32.93 37.89 -9.39
C PHE A 20 -31.42 37.63 -9.20
N SER A 21 -30.81 38.25 -8.21
CA SER A 21 -29.42 37.96 -7.81
C SER A 21 -29.40 36.75 -6.87
N GLY A 22 -29.40 35.55 -7.45
CA GLY A 22 -29.12 34.31 -6.73
C GLY A 22 -27.64 34.00 -6.78
N THR A 23 -26.88 34.36 -5.75
CA THR A 23 -25.56 33.78 -5.52
C THR A 23 -25.74 32.31 -5.16
N LEU A 24 -25.51 31.41 -6.13
CA LEU A 24 -25.22 30.01 -5.84
C LEU A 24 -23.90 29.97 -5.05
N THR A 25 -23.98 29.77 -3.74
CA THR A 25 -22.88 29.19 -2.99
C THR A 25 -22.74 27.75 -3.46
N VAL A 26 -21.86 27.53 -4.42
CA VAL A 26 -21.29 26.20 -4.68
C VAL A 26 -20.52 25.84 -3.41
N THR A 27 -21.09 24.97 -2.58
CA THR A 27 -20.31 24.25 -1.58
C THR A 27 -19.24 23.50 -2.35
N ALA A 28 -17.99 23.96 -2.23
CA ALA A 28 -16.85 23.20 -2.70
C ALA A 28 -16.98 21.80 -2.11
N ALA A 29 -16.91 20.78 -2.97
CA ALA A 29 -16.65 19.43 -2.49
C ALA A 29 -15.42 19.53 -1.58
N GLU A 30 -15.56 19.10 -0.33
CA GLU A 30 -14.45 19.06 0.62
C GLU A 30 -13.34 18.26 -0.06
N GLN A 31 -12.25 18.92 -0.46
CA GLN A 31 -11.12 18.21 -1.03
C GLN A 31 -10.62 17.25 0.04
N ALA A 32 -10.33 16.00 -0.36
CA ALA A 32 -9.72 15.04 0.55
C ALA A 32 -8.52 15.71 1.26
N PRO A 33 -8.35 15.51 2.57
CA PRO A 33 -7.28 16.17 3.31
C PRO A 33 -5.93 15.92 2.63
N GLU A 34 -5.14 16.99 2.52
CA GLU A 34 -3.76 16.87 2.08
C GLU A 34 -2.99 15.96 3.04
N TRP A 35 -2.13 15.09 2.50
CA TRP A 35 -1.33 14.19 3.31
C TRP A 35 0.10 14.07 2.79
N SER A 36 1.02 13.75 3.71
CA SER A 36 2.37 13.30 3.40
C SER A 36 2.77 12.18 4.35
N LEU A 37 3.52 11.20 3.84
CA LEU A 37 4.04 10.10 4.66
C LEU A 37 5.49 9.81 4.25
N ASN A 38 6.39 9.89 5.23
CA ASN A 38 7.70 9.26 5.18
C ASN A 38 7.74 8.21 6.29
N ALA A 39 7.94 6.95 5.92
CA ALA A 39 7.92 5.82 6.83
C ALA A 39 8.96 4.79 6.42
N THR A 40 9.38 3.98 7.38
CA THR A 40 10.26 2.84 7.15
C THR A 40 9.48 1.56 7.45
N ALA A 41 9.50 0.63 6.49
CA ALA A 41 8.92 -0.70 6.64
C ALA A 41 10.01 -1.72 6.93
N ILE A 42 9.75 -2.61 7.89
CA ILE A 42 10.40 -3.91 7.99
C ILE A 42 9.44 -4.89 7.34
N GLU A 43 9.77 -5.28 6.12
CA GLU A 43 8.92 -6.09 5.25
C GLU A 43 9.56 -7.45 5.00
N ALA A 44 8.74 -8.49 5.14
CA ALA A 44 9.05 -9.85 4.73
C ALA A 44 7.82 -10.48 4.08
N CYS A 45 8.03 -11.44 3.20
CA CYS A 45 6.94 -12.20 2.61
C CYS A 45 7.34 -13.67 2.38
N SER A 46 6.37 -14.48 1.99
CA SER A 46 6.57 -15.88 1.60
C SER A 46 7.49 -16.03 0.38
N CYS A 47 7.74 -14.94 -0.36
CA CYS A 47 8.80 -14.91 -1.35
C CYS A 47 10.16 -14.87 -0.63
N PRO A 48 11.14 -15.71 -0.99
CA PRO A 48 12.49 -15.53 -0.48
C PRO A 48 12.99 -14.17 -0.99
N MET A 49 13.08 -13.19 -0.08
CA MET A 49 13.56 -11.79 -0.16
C MET A 49 14.12 -11.24 -1.49
N PHE A 50 14.84 -12.04 -2.27
CA PHE A 50 15.43 -11.69 -3.57
C PHE A 50 15.82 -12.96 -4.37
N CYS A 51 15.83 -12.88 -5.71
CA CYS A 51 15.73 -14.04 -6.60
C CYS A 51 16.96 -15.00 -6.67
N GLN A 52 16.67 -16.30 -6.86
CA GLN A 52 17.56 -17.47 -7.02
C GLN A 52 18.62 -17.37 -8.14
N CYS A 53 18.40 -16.44 -9.08
CA CYS A 53 19.09 -16.35 -10.36
C CYS A 53 20.26 -15.36 -10.41
N TYR A 54 20.71 -14.79 -9.28
CA TYR A 54 22.02 -14.14 -9.28
C TYR A 54 23.18 -15.13 -9.56
N PHE A 55 22.92 -16.45 -9.57
CA PHE A 55 23.96 -17.47 -9.80
C PHE A 55 23.57 -18.72 -10.59
N ASN A 56 22.29 -19.02 -10.83
CA ASN A 56 21.95 -20.24 -11.55
C ASN A 56 21.03 -19.96 -12.73
N THR A 57 21.19 -20.77 -13.78
CA THR A 57 20.34 -20.75 -14.99
C THR A 57 19.03 -21.52 -14.82
N GLU A 58 18.77 -22.03 -13.61
CA GLU A 58 17.56 -22.74 -13.14
C GLU A 58 17.73 -23.09 -11.62
N PRO A 59 16.67 -23.46 -10.87
CA PRO A 59 16.23 -24.84 -10.97
C PRO A 59 14.74 -24.98 -11.29
N ALA A 60 14.48 -25.92 -12.19
CA ALA A 60 13.47 -26.94 -12.03
C ALA A 60 12.09 -26.46 -11.55
N ALA A 61 11.22 -26.22 -12.53
CA ALA A 61 9.86 -26.72 -12.39
C ALA A 61 9.89 -28.12 -11.72
N HIS A 62 9.10 -28.33 -10.68
CA HIS A 62 8.51 -29.66 -10.45
C HIS A 62 7.12 -29.69 -11.08
N VAL A 63 7.04 -29.35 -12.37
CA VAL A 63 6.17 -30.12 -13.24
C VAL A 63 6.94 -31.41 -13.48
N GLY A 64 6.51 -32.48 -12.82
CA GLY A 64 7.20 -33.76 -12.81
C GLY A 64 7.75 -34.14 -14.19
N HIS A 65 9.07 -34.32 -14.26
CA HIS A 65 9.61 -35.32 -15.15
C HIS A 65 9.18 -36.68 -14.60
N ASN A 66 7.99 -37.09 -15.06
CA ASN A 66 7.39 -38.42 -15.07
C ASN A 66 8.33 -39.54 -14.58
N HIS A 67 7.98 -40.24 -13.49
CA HIS A 67 8.13 -41.70 -13.32
C HIS A 67 7.62 -42.15 -11.94
N ASP A 68 6.43 -42.74 -11.94
CA ASP A 68 6.10 -43.99 -11.24
C ASP A 68 6.65 -44.22 -9.82
N HIS A 69 6.34 -43.40 -8.82
CA HIS A 69 6.34 -43.87 -7.43
C HIS A 69 5.21 -43.22 -6.62
N ALA A 70 4.13 -43.99 -6.48
CA ALA A 70 3.22 -43.86 -5.36
C ALA A 70 4.04 -43.96 -4.05
N HIS A 71 3.95 -42.94 -3.20
CA HIS A 71 3.60 -43.02 -1.78
C HIS A 71 3.89 -41.67 -1.09
N ASP A 72 2.83 -41.12 -0.52
CA ASP A 72 2.80 -40.27 0.68
C ASP A 72 3.18 -38.76 0.60
N HIS A 73 2.09 -37.97 0.65
CA HIS A 73 1.83 -36.69 1.33
C HIS A 73 2.16 -35.35 0.63
N ASP A 74 1.06 -34.69 0.21
CA ASP A 74 0.77 -33.24 0.24
C ASP A 74 1.59 -32.26 -0.61
N HIS A 75 1.83 -32.57 -1.87
CA HIS A 75 2.13 -31.52 -2.88
C HIS A 75 1.29 -31.75 -4.15
N ALA A 76 0.07 -31.23 -4.11
CA ALA A 76 -0.84 -31.22 -5.25
C ALA A 76 -0.42 -30.13 -6.26
N ASP A 77 -0.11 -30.57 -7.48
CA ASP A 77 -0.53 -29.97 -8.75
C ASP A 77 -0.70 -28.43 -8.83
N GLY A 78 0.37 -27.74 -9.23
CA GLY A 78 0.31 -26.86 -10.41
C GLY A 78 -0.14 -25.39 -10.27
N GLU A 79 -0.73 -24.96 -9.16
CA GLU A 79 -0.99 -23.54 -8.89
C GLU A 79 -0.61 -23.25 -7.42
N ALA A 80 0.28 -22.28 -7.20
CA ALA A 80 0.53 -21.80 -5.84
C ALA A 80 -0.75 -21.11 -5.36
N GLU A 81 -1.51 -21.76 -4.48
CA GLU A 81 -2.75 -21.22 -3.90
C GLU A 81 -2.52 -19.85 -3.24
N HIS A 82 -1.28 -19.56 -2.83
CA HIS A 82 -0.84 -18.31 -2.23
C HIS A 82 0.46 -17.82 -2.91
N TYR A 83 0.37 -16.78 -3.73
CA TYR A 83 1.50 -16.17 -4.44
C TYR A 83 2.44 -15.43 -3.48
N CYS A 84 1.86 -14.65 -2.55
CA CYS A 84 2.63 -13.84 -1.62
C CYS A 84 1.81 -13.59 -0.35
N ARG A 85 2.21 -14.23 0.75
CA ARG A 85 1.81 -13.82 2.10
C ARG A 85 2.83 -12.83 2.61
N PHE A 86 2.39 -11.61 2.87
CA PHE A 86 3.27 -10.51 3.24
C PHE A 86 3.05 -10.10 4.69
N ASN A 87 4.10 -9.51 5.24
CA ASN A 87 4.19 -9.17 6.64
C ASN A 87 5.04 -7.91 6.80
N MET A 88 4.39 -6.78 7.09
CA MET A 88 5.01 -5.46 7.06
C MET A 88 4.77 -4.70 8.37
N ALA A 89 5.85 -4.37 9.06
CA ALA A 89 5.82 -3.52 10.24
C ALA A 89 6.37 -2.13 9.92
N TRP A 90 5.56 -1.10 10.12
CA TRP A 90 5.87 0.27 9.75
C TRP A 90 6.14 1.15 10.97
N GLU A 91 7.13 2.03 10.84
CA GLU A 91 7.30 3.21 11.70
C GLU A 91 7.25 4.49 10.84
N VAL A 92 6.39 5.43 11.20
CA VAL A 92 6.29 6.73 10.52
C VAL A 92 7.38 7.66 11.03
N ASN A 93 8.34 8.00 10.17
CA ASN A 93 9.44 8.90 10.51
C ASN A 93 8.99 10.36 10.60
N ASN A 94 8.12 10.77 9.67
CA ASN A 94 7.42 12.06 9.67
C ASN A 94 6.27 12.05 8.67
N GLY A 95 5.27 12.90 8.88
CA GLY A 95 4.14 13.02 7.97
C GLY A 95 2.93 13.67 8.61
N HIS A 96 1.89 13.92 7.80
CA HIS A 96 0.63 14.44 8.27
C HIS A 96 -0.55 13.96 7.42
N HIS A 97 -1.75 14.04 7.97
CA HIS A 97 -3.02 13.96 7.26
C HIS A 97 -3.92 15.09 7.73
N GLY A 98 -4.15 16.09 6.87
CA GLY A 98 -4.74 17.36 7.25
C GLY A 98 -3.95 18.03 8.37
N ALA A 99 -4.60 18.24 9.53
CA ALA A 99 -3.95 18.81 10.71
C ALA A 99 -3.34 17.77 11.67
N THR A 100 -3.50 16.46 11.36
CA THR A 100 -3.04 15.38 12.22
C THR A 100 -1.57 15.06 11.92
N ASP A 101 -0.71 15.13 12.94
CA ASP A 101 0.68 14.65 12.86
C ASP A 101 0.71 13.11 12.92
N LEU A 102 1.34 12.48 11.94
CA LEU A 102 1.47 11.01 11.86
C LEU A 102 2.79 10.50 12.44
N THR A 103 3.71 11.40 12.82
CA THR A 103 5.07 11.06 13.27
C THR A 103 5.05 10.09 14.46
N GLY A 104 5.91 9.07 14.41
CA GLY A 104 6.08 8.05 15.44
C GLY A 104 4.97 7.00 15.49
N ALA A 105 3.93 7.11 14.65
CA ALA A 105 2.91 6.08 14.59
C ALA A 105 3.49 4.76 14.08
N ARG A 106 3.11 3.66 14.72
CA ARG A 106 3.47 2.30 14.32
C ARG A 106 2.23 1.50 13.96
N PHE A 107 2.31 0.79 12.85
CA PHE A 107 1.23 -0.05 12.39
C PHE A 107 1.80 -1.26 11.66
N TRP A 108 1.00 -2.31 11.60
CA TRP A 108 1.35 -3.58 11.00
C TRP A 108 0.36 -3.89 9.90
N VAL A 109 0.83 -4.32 8.74
CA VAL A 109 0.00 -4.76 7.62
C VAL A 109 0.43 -6.16 7.26
N ALA A 110 -0.47 -7.12 7.43
CA ALA A 110 -0.25 -8.51 7.03
C ALA A 110 -1.35 -8.93 6.07
N GLY A 111 -1.04 -9.83 5.15
CA GLY A 111 -2.01 -10.21 4.13
C GLY A 111 -1.55 -11.29 3.20
N ASP A 112 -2.44 -11.63 2.28
CA ASP A 112 -2.21 -12.54 1.18
C ASP A 112 -2.66 -11.86 -0.12
N LEU A 113 -1.78 -11.86 -1.12
CA LEU A 113 -2.09 -11.32 -2.43
C LEU A 113 -2.95 -12.28 -3.27
N GLY A 114 -3.23 -13.49 -2.78
CA GLY A 114 -3.94 -14.53 -3.52
C GLY A 114 -3.01 -15.28 -4.48
N ASN A 115 -3.57 -16.02 -5.43
CA ASN A 115 -2.79 -16.77 -6.43
C ASN A 115 -2.27 -15.90 -7.60
N THR A 116 -2.91 -14.76 -7.86
CA THR A 116 -2.54 -13.75 -8.86
C THR A 116 -3.17 -12.40 -8.51
N TRP A 117 -2.60 -11.31 -9.04
CA TRP A 117 -3.09 -9.94 -8.90
C TRP A 117 -3.14 -9.17 -10.23
N GLU A 118 -3.07 -9.87 -11.37
CA GLU A 118 -3.01 -9.26 -12.71
C GLU A 118 -4.21 -8.35 -13.02
N ASP A 119 -5.38 -8.70 -12.49
CA ASP A 119 -6.63 -7.94 -12.64
C ASP A 119 -6.78 -6.80 -11.59
N GLY A 120 -5.78 -6.61 -10.73
CA GLY A 120 -5.78 -5.58 -9.68
C GLY A 120 -6.58 -5.93 -8.42
N VAL A 121 -7.05 -7.18 -8.31
CA VAL A 121 -7.75 -7.72 -7.13
C VAL A 121 -6.78 -8.59 -6.33
N VAL A 122 -6.80 -8.44 -5.00
CA VAL A 122 -5.94 -9.15 -4.05
C VAL A 122 -6.80 -9.75 -2.93
N ASP A 123 -6.36 -10.86 -2.34
CA ASP A 123 -7.20 -11.67 -1.44
C ASP A 123 -7.53 -10.95 -0.12
N TRP A 124 -6.61 -10.88 0.83
CA TRP A 124 -6.94 -10.25 2.12
C TRP A 124 -5.78 -9.47 2.74
N SER A 125 -6.14 -8.48 3.56
CA SER A 125 -5.21 -7.73 4.40
C SER A 125 -5.84 -7.39 5.74
N VAL A 126 -5.02 -7.43 6.79
CA VAL A 126 -5.35 -6.97 8.13
C VAL A 126 -4.35 -5.90 8.54
N VAL A 127 -4.86 -4.76 9.00
CA VAL A 127 -4.04 -3.69 9.60
C VAL A 127 -4.22 -3.69 11.12
N HIS A 128 -3.11 -3.79 11.85
CA HIS A 128 -3.07 -3.56 13.28
C HIS A 128 -2.38 -2.24 13.59
N PHE A 129 -2.82 -1.58 14.65
CA PHE A 129 -2.19 -0.36 15.15
C PHE A 129 -1.62 -0.59 16.54
N ASP A 130 -0.46 0.00 16.81
CA ASP A 130 0.04 0.07 18.17
C ASP A 130 -0.96 0.86 19.04
N PRO A 131 -1.23 0.46 20.30
CA PRO A 131 -2.14 1.16 21.19
C PRO A 131 -1.80 2.64 21.42
N THR A 132 -0.55 3.05 21.17
CA THR A 132 -0.14 4.46 21.25
C THR A 132 -0.60 5.32 20.07
N VAL A 133 -1.02 4.71 18.96
CA VAL A 133 -1.52 5.43 17.78
C VAL A 133 -2.94 5.93 18.03
N SER A 134 -3.13 7.25 17.95
CA SER A 134 -4.44 7.89 18.18
C SER A 134 -5.45 7.56 17.07
N PRO A 135 -6.77 7.62 17.33
CA PRO A 135 -7.79 7.39 16.31
C PRO A 135 -7.63 8.26 15.06
N GLN A 136 -7.27 9.55 15.22
CA GLN A 136 -7.05 10.45 14.09
C GLN A 136 -5.86 10.03 13.22
N GLN A 137 -4.79 9.51 13.85
CA GLN A 137 -3.65 8.98 13.11
C GLN A 137 -4.03 7.72 12.34
N ARG A 138 -4.83 6.82 12.93
CA ARG A 138 -5.31 5.61 12.25
C ARG A 138 -6.13 5.96 11.01
N ASP A 139 -7.09 6.87 11.14
CA ASP A 139 -7.92 7.32 10.01
C ASP A 139 -7.06 7.92 8.88
N GLY A 140 -6.03 8.70 9.24
CA GLY A 140 -5.08 9.25 8.29
C GLY A 140 -4.24 8.17 7.62
N ILE A 141 -3.69 7.23 8.38
CA ILE A 141 -2.87 6.12 7.87
C ILE A 141 -3.69 5.23 6.94
N LEU A 142 -4.93 4.88 7.28
CA LEU A 142 -5.80 4.07 6.42
C LEU A 142 -6.06 4.75 5.06
N GLN A 143 -6.22 6.08 5.04
CA GLN A 143 -6.35 6.83 3.79
C GLN A 143 -5.06 6.82 2.96
N VAL A 144 -3.90 6.93 3.62
CA VAL A 144 -2.60 6.79 2.94
C VAL A 144 -2.42 5.39 2.38
N LEU A 145 -2.76 4.33 3.13
CA LEU A 145 -2.65 2.95 2.68
C LEU A 145 -3.51 2.67 1.44
N GLY A 146 -4.74 3.21 1.38
CA GLY A 146 -5.58 3.10 0.18
C GLY A 146 -5.00 3.81 -1.05
N SER A 147 -4.15 4.82 -0.85
CA SER A 147 -3.42 5.49 -1.94
C SER A 147 -2.13 4.76 -2.31
N LEU A 148 -1.43 4.19 -1.31
CA LEU A 148 -0.15 3.51 -1.48
C LEU A 148 -0.30 2.13 -2.13
N PHE A 149 -1.35 1.40 -1.77
CA PHE A 149 -1.72 0.08 -2.29
C PHE A 149 -3.00 0.18 -3.12
N PRO A 150 -2.93 0.65 -4.39
CA PRO A 150 -4.10 0.96 -5.21
C PRO A 150 -4.70 -0.31 -5.84
N VAL A 151 -5.11 -1.26 -5.00
CA VAL A 151 -5.70 -2.54 -5.37
C VAL A 151 -7.07 -2.70 -4.74
N GLU A 152 -7.89 -3.56 -5.33
CA GLU A 152 -9.16 -3.98 -4.73
C GLU A 152 -8.92 -5.18 -3.81
N TRP A 153 -9.19 -5.03 -2.52
CA TRP A 153 -9.10 -6.13 -1.54
C TRP A 153 -10.41 -6.91 -1.49
N VAL A 154 -10.35 -8.24 -1.59
CA VAL A 154 -11.52 -9.09 -1.33
C VAL A 154 -11.93 -8.98 0.15
N SER A 155 -10.95 -8.95 1.06
CA SER A 155 -11.15 -8.57 2.45
C SER A 155 -10.09 -7.57 2.93
N PHE A 156 -10.52 -6.53 3.62
CA PHE A 156 -9.63 -5.59 4.30
C PHE A 156 -10.18 -5.29 5.69
N GLU A 157 -9.41 -5.64 6.71
CA GLU A 157 -9.84 -5.54 8.10
C GLU A 157 -8.90 -4.66 8.92
N VAL A 158 -9.46 -3.99 9.92
CA VAL A 158 -8.68 -3.38 11.00
C VAL A 158 -8.77 -4.33 12.18
N GLY A 159 -7.65 -4.96 12.50
CA GLY A 159 -7.54 -5.92 13.59
C GLY A 159 -7.49 -5.25 14.96
N GLU A 160 -7.28 -6.06 16.00
CA GLU A 160 -7.11 -5.57 17.37
C GLU A 160 -5.88 -4.66 17.50
N GLU A 161 -5.94 -3.73 18.45
CA GLU A 161 -4.79 -2.92 18.83
C GLU A 161 -3.81 -3.75 19.65
N LEU A 162 -2.65 -4.02 19.09
CA LEU A 162 -1.63 -4.89 19.69
C LEU A 162 -0.30 -4.13 19.76
N PRO A 163 0.46 -4.23 20.88
CA PRO A 163 1.75 -3.56 21.00
C PRO A 163 2.70 -3.94 19.85
N ILE A 164 3.35 -2.93 19.26
CA ILE A 164 4.32 -3.09 18.18
C ILE A 164 5.70 -2.62 18.67
N GLU A 165 6.60 -3.58 18.81
CA GLU A 165 8.03 -3.30 18.96
C GLU A 165 8.68 -3.24 17.59
N TRP A 166 9.51 -2.23 17.36
CA TRP A 166 10.14 -1.95 16.07
C TRP A 166 11.56 -1.42 16.29
N GLU A 167 12.54 -2.07 15.68
CA GLU A 167 13.94 -1.65 15.72
C GLU A 167 14.63 -2.01 14.40
N ALA A 168 15.24 -1.02 13.74
CA ALA A 168 16.10 -1.25 12.58
C ALA A 168 17.44 -0.53 12.73
N ASN A 169 18.51 -1.22 12.34
CA ASN A 169 19.85 -0.68 12.21
C ASN A 169 20.59 -1.40 11.07
N ALA A 170 21.88 -1.11 10.89
CA ALA A 170 22.67 -1.68 9.79
C ALA A 170 22.92 -3.20 9.89
N ASP A 171 22.71 -3.79 11.07
CA ASP A 171 22.99 -5.19 11.36
C ASP A 171 21.72 -6.05 11.46
N ARG A 172 20.62 -5.47 11.95
CA ARG A 172 19.32 -6.15 12.06
C ARG A 172 18.15 -5.20 11.85
N ALA A 173 17.03 -5.75 11.42
CA ALA A 173 15.71 -5.14 11.52
C ALA A 173 14.74 -6.14 12.15
N VAL A 174 14.14 -5.78 13.28
CA VAL A 174 13.26 -6.66 14.06
C VAL A 174 11.97 -5.91 14.36
N ALA A 175 10.85 -6.57 14.12
CA ALA A 175 9.55 -6.11 14.57
C ALA A 175 8.73 -7.27 15.16
N THR A 176 7.94 -6.97 16.19
CA THR A 176 7.02 -7.94 16.79
C THR A 176 5.66 -7.30 17.05
N LEU A 177 4.60 -8.05 16.78
CA LEU A 177 3.22 -7.73 17.15
C LEU A 177 2.81 -8.60 18.35
N ASP A 178 2.34 -7.96 19.42
CA ASP A 178 2.03 -8.61 20.71
C ASP A 178 3.22 -9.44 21.25
N GLY A 179 4.41 -8.83 21.26
CA GLY A 179 5.64 -9.48 21.71
C GLY A 179 6.03 -10.72 20.88
N GLY A 180 5.50 -10.86 19.67
CA GLY A 180 5.77 -11.98 18.76
C GLY A 180 4.69 -13.05 18.76
N ALA A 181 3.69 -12.96 19.65
CA ALA A 181 2.61 -13.93 19.71
C ALA A 181 1.70 -13.87 18.48
N ALA A 182 1.38 -12.66 18.01
CA ALA A 182 0.55 -12.43 16.83
C ALA A 182 1.38 -12.40 15.54
N ALA A 183 2.53 -11.71 15.54
CA ALA A 183 3.38 -11.63 14.34
C ALA A 183 4.83 -11.27 14.68
N GLU A 184 5.76 -11.64 13.80
CA GLU A 184 7.18 -11.38 13.97
C GLU A 184 7.89 -11.31 12.62
N VAL A 185 8.73 -10.28 12.45
CA VAL A 185 9.67 -10.15 11.33
C VAL A 185 11.07 -9.94 11.88
N ARG A 186 12.04 -10.75 11.43
CA ARG A 186 13.46 -10.60 11.78
C ARG A 186 14.34 -10.66 10.55
N LEU A 187 14.89 -9.53 10.16
CA LEU A 187 15.88 -9.43 9.09
C LEU A 187 17.26 -9.24 9.70
N VAL A 188 18.26 -9.89 9.11
CA VAL A 188 19.66 -9.80 9.54
C VAL A 188 20.56 -9.48 8.37
N ARG A 189 21.64 -8.75 8.64
CA ARG A 189 22.64 -8.43 7.62
C ARG A 189 23.20 -9.71 7.00
N ALA A 190 23.32 -9.70 5.67
CA ALA A 190 23.92 -10.82 4.94
C ALA A 190 25.36 -11.09 5.42
N PRO A 191 25.71 -12.33 5.80
CA PRO A 191 27.03 -12.63 6.35
C PRO A 191 28.15 -12.52 5.29
N GLN A 192 27.81 -12.56 4.00
CA GLN A 192 28.76 -12.41 2.89
C GLN A 192 28.89 -10.96 2.39
N ALA A 193 28.40 -9.97 3.13
CA ALA A 193 28.54 -8.55 2.75
C ALA A 193 30.02 -8.17 2.57
N MET A 194 30.34 -7.54 1.44
CA MET A 194 31.72 -7.15 1.08
C MET A 194 32.13 -5.78 1.63
N SER A 195 31.18 -5.02 2.19
CA SER A 195 31.37 -3.68 2.74
C SER A 195 30.61 -3.53 4.05
N GLU A 196 30.86 -2.43 4.77
CA GLU A 196 30.03 -2.05 5.91
C GLU A 196 28.61 -1.72 5.44
N GLY A 197 27.62 -2.24 6.16
CA GLY A 197 26.21 -2.05 5.88
C GLY A 197 25.58 -3.05 4.90
N PRO A 198 24.26 -3.13 4.87
CA PRO A 198 23.51 -3.98 3.95
C PRO A 198 23.54 -3.42 2.52
N PRO A 199 23.42 -4.27 1.47
CA PRO A 199 23.21 -3.79 0.12
C PRO A 199 21.89 -3.04 0.02
N VAL A 200 21.90 -1.95 -0.76
CA VAL A 200 20.70 -1.16 -1.04
C VAL A 200 20.33 -1.34 -2.51
N LEU A 201 19.12 -1.81 -2.76
CA LEU A 201 18.55 -1.87 -4.12
C LEU A 201 17.77 -0.59 -4.38
N GLU A 202 18.30 0.24 -5.27
CA GLU A 202 17.68 1.50 -5.68
C GLU A 202 17.00 1.37 -7.06
N ASN A 203 16.18 2.36 -7.42
CA ASN A 203 15.55 2.48 -8.74
C ASN A 203 14.57 1.33 -9.09
N ILE A 204 13.80 0.87 -8.10
CA ILE A 204 12.70 -0.09 -8.28
C ILE A 204 11.43 0.51 -7.67
N GLN A 205 10.33 0.51 -8.41
CA GLN A 205 9.07 1.04 -7.90
C GLN A 205 8.58 0.24 -6.69
N TYR A 206 8.23 0.94 -5.61
CA TYR A 206 7.49 0.37 -4.48
C TYR A 206 6.03 0.78 -4.57
N TRP A 207 5.18 -0.11 -5.11
CA TRP A 207 3.75 0.15 -5.27
C TRP A 207 3.45 1.54 -5.89
N ALA A 208 2.52 2.31 -5.32
CA ALA A 208 2.23 3.67 -5.78
C ALA A 208 3.14 4.74 -5.15
N ALA A 209 4.16 4.37 -4.38
CA ALA A 209 5.07 5.36 -3.79
C ALA A 209 5.81 6.13 -4.90
N PRO A 210 5.76 7.48 -4.90
CA PRO A 210 6.39 8.27 -5.95
C PRO A 210 7.92 8.30 -5.82
N ARG A 211 8.46 7.90 -4.67
CA ARG A 211 9.90 7.87 -4.32
C ARG A 211 10.14 6.99 -3.09
N HIS A 212 11.35 6.50 -2.95
CA HIS A 212 11.86 5.80 -1.77
C HIS A 212 13.40 5.91 -1.74
N ASP A 213 14.01 5.72 -0.57
CA ASP A 213 15.47 5.80 -0.37
C ASP A 213 16.20 4.48 -0.68
N GLY A 214 15.54 3.56 -1.39
CA GLY A 214 16.05 2.22 -1.69
C GLY A 214 15.49 1.12 -0.76
N PHE A 215 15.61 -0.12 -1.21
CA PHE A 215 15.32 -1.30 -0.39
C PHE A 215 16.60 -1.74 0.30
N VAL A 216 16.60 -1.71 1.63
CA VAL A 216 17.69 -2.24 2.44
C VAL A 216 17.57 -3.77 2.46
N MET A 217 18.45 -4.44 1.71
CA MET A 217 18.32 -5.88 1.48
C MET A 217 18.98 -6.67 2.61
N MET A 218 18.16 -7.36 3.39
CA MET A 218 18.60 -8.23 4.49
C MET A 218 17.89 -9.59 4.41
N PRO A 219 18.62 -10.72 4.51
CA PRO A 219 18.00 -12.03 4.67
C PRO A 219 17.02 -12.08 5.85
N ASN A 220 15.94 -12.84 5.66
CA ASN A 220 14.95 -13.07 6.69
C ASN A 220 15.31 -14.30 7.56
N GLU A 221 15.33 -14.13 8.87
CA GLU A 221 15.39 -15.21 9.87
C GLU A 221 13.99 -15.67 10.30
N VAL A 222 13.03 -14.76 10.36
CA VAL A 222 11.64 -15.02 10.79
C VAL A 222 10.66 -14.20 9.97
N GLU A 223 9.76 -14.89 9.27
CA GLU A 223 8.50 -14.36 8.75
C GLU A 223 7.37 -15.12 9.44
N ALA A 224 6.54 -14.45 10.22
CA ALA A 224 5.36 -15.10 10.79
C ALA A 224 4.24 -14.12 11.08
N TYR A 225 3.04 -14.46 10.63
CA TYR A 225 1.76 -13.91 11.05
C TYR A 225 0.89 -15.09 11.49
N ARG A 226 0.30 -15.04 12.69
CA ARG A 226 -0.21 -16.21 13.44
C ARG A 226 -1.68 -16.10 13.83
#